data_AF-A0A6J0N113-F1
#
_entry.id   AF-A0A6J0N113-F1
#
_cell.length_a   1.000
_cell.length_b   1.000
_cell.length_c   1.000
_cell.angle_alpha   90.00
_cell.angle_beta   90.00
_cell.angle_gamma   90.00
#
_symmetry.space_group_name_H-M   'P 1'
#
loop_
_entity.id
_entity.type
_entity.pdbx_description
1 polymer ?
#
loop_
_entity_poly.entity_id
_entity_poly.type
_entity_poly.pdbx_seq_one_letter_code
_entity_poly.pdbx_strand_id
1 'polypeptide(L)'
;MLHEFSSEALGRREVSSYLTAISNPAKFVLDLVDRQLRTAYRRQKLGLQDSVVKNLVLFFEELARIRGSENPQMQLKAEELASIWKENITIEAPSSSHEALAFLLFIMAFGLKSLINEEETALLVSSVFHYTQGPKLFHFFGLKRKIPEFVRDLIKNHQYIPAVRIICLLKLKDFSATTLLMKEITVLRHSAMGKVKNKDVGRLRAIVELVADYKLDIDLPGELIAKLMFLRENSTPPELHCSVEVAEATSSGVDLLVPKRETKPFVNPIKQF
;
A
#
# COMPACT_ATOMS: atom_id res chain seq x y z
N MET A 1 -16.71 -9.74 20.24
CA MET A 1 -16.51 -10.70 19.13
C MET A 1 -15.79 -10.11 17.90
N LEU A 2 -15.60 -8.78 17.77
CA LEU A 2 -14.98 -8.15 16.58
C LEU A 2 -13.87 -7.12 16.88
N HIS A 3 -13.24 -7.20 18.05
CA HIS A 3 -12.18 -6.24 18.41
C HIS A 3 -10.86 -6.49 17.67
N GLU A 4 -10.75 -7.62 16.98
CA GLU A 4 -9.65 -7.97 16.09
C GLU A 4 -10.23 -8.63 14.84
N PHE A 5 -10.34 -7.90 13.73
CA PHE A 5 -10.24 -8.53 12.43
C PHE A 5 -8.79 -9.00 12.30
N SER A 6 -8.54 -10.14 12.92
CA SER A 6 -7.36 -10.98 12.73
C SER A 6 -7.24 -11.32 11.25
N SER A 7 -6.06 -11.76 10.86
CA SER A 7 -5.62 -12.06 9.49
C SER A 7 -6.46 -13.10 8.70
N GLU A 8 -7.62 -13.51 9.20
CA GLU A 8 -8.52 -14.49 8.59
C GLU A 8 -9.37 -13.84 7.49
N ALA A 9 -9.49 -14.56 6.36
CA ALA A 9 -10.27 -14.13 5.22
C ALA A 9 -11.77 -14.36 5.49
N LEU A 10 -12.58 -13.31 5.35
CA LEU A 10 -14.03 -13.37 5.57
C LEU A 10 -14.79 -13.91 4.35
N GLY A 11 -15.93 -14.55 4.59
CA GLY A 11 -16.86 -14.93 3.53
C GLY A 11 -17.80 -13.78 3.13
N ARG A 12 -18.13 -13.65 1.82
CA ARG A 12 -19.09 -12.64 1.33
C ARG A 12 -20.43 -12.67 2.08
N ARG A 13 -20.97 -13.87 2.35
CA ARG A 13 -22.25 -14.04 3.07
C ARG A 13 -22.19 -13.52 4.51
N GLU A 14 -21.07 -13.73 5.19
CA GLU A 14 -20.87 -13.27 6.56
C GLU A 14 -20.81 -11.74 6.60
N VAL A 15 -20.00 -11.15 5.71
CA VAL A 15 -19.88 -9.70 5.56
C VAL A 15 -21.23 -9.07 5.24
N SER A 16 -21.97 -9.62 4.28
CA SER A 16 -23.31 -9.14 3.93
C SER A 16 -24.26 -9.21 5.12
N SER A 17 -24.37 -10.37 5.77
CA SER A 17 -25.29 -10.57 6.91
C SER A 17 -24.98 -9.61 8.04
N TYR A 18 -23.70 -9.40 8.32
CA TYR A 18 -23.21 -8.49 9.34
C TYR A 18 -23.55 -7.03 8.99
N LEU A 19 -23.22 -6.56 7.78
CA LEU A 19 -23.54 -5.19 7.37
C LEU A 19 -25.04 -4.93 7.37
N THR A 20 -25.88 -5.90 7.01
CA THR A 20 -27.34 -5.72 7.06
C THR A 20 -27.92 -5.67 8.47
N ALA A 21 -27.21 -6.22 9.47
CA ALA A 21 -27.69 -6.27 10.86
C ALA A 21 -27.32 -5.01 11.66
N ILE A 22 -26.38 -4.20 11.19
CA ILE A 22 -25.87 -3.02 11.91
C ILE A 22 -26.66 -1.77 11.51
N SER A 23 -26.97 -0.93 12.50
CA SER A 23 -27.73 0.30 12.28
C SER A 23 -27.05 1.31 11.36
N ASN A 24 -25.72 1.39 11.37
CA ASN A 24 -24.95 2.28 10.50
C ASN A 24 -23.73 1.57 9.88
N PRO A 25 -23.93 0.86 8.75
CA PRO A 25 -22.88 0.08 8.09
C PRO A 25 -21.75 0.97 7.55
N ALA A 26 -22.09 2.16 7.04
CA ALA A 26 -21.11 3.12 6.52
C ALA A 26 -20.16 3.61 7.61
N LYS A 27 -20.69 3.99 8.79
CA LYS A 27 -19.88 4.39 9.94
C LYS A 27 -18.92 3.27 10.35
N PHE A 28 -19.43 2.05 10.46
CA PHE A 28 -18.60 0.89 10.81
C PHE A 28 -17.44 0.71 9.84
N VAL A 29 -17.71 0.76 8.52
CA VAL A 29 -16.66 0.62 7.50
C VAL A 29 -15.65 1.77 7.56
N LEU A 30 -16.09 3.01 7.78
CA LEU A 30 -15.19 4.16 7.94
C LEU A 30 -14.30 4.04 9.18
N ASP A 31 -14.86 3.59 10.31
CA ASP A 31 -14.11 3.35 11.54
C ASP A 31 -13.07 2.23 11.37
N LEU A 32 -13.41 1.20 10.58
CA LEU A 32 -12.48 0.14 10.22
C LEU A 32 -11.32 0.69 9.36
N VAL A 33 -11.62 1.43 8.29
CA VAL A 33 -10.59 2.03 7.41
C VAL A 33 -9.67 2.97 8.18
N ASP A 34 -10.22 3.88 8.98
CA ASP A 34 -9.44 4.81 9.82
C ASP A 34 -8.46 4.04 10.73
N ARG A 35 -8.93 3.00 11.41
CA ARG A 35 -8.08 2.16 12.28
C ARG A 35 -6.95 1.49 11.51
N GLN A 36 -7.22 0.96 10.32
CA GLN A 36 -6.21 0.28 9.51
C GLN A 36 -5.16 1.26 8.97
N LEU A 37 -5.58 2.43 8.47
CA LEU A 37 -4.66 3.47 8.01
C LEU A 37 -3.77 3.99 9.16
N ARG A 38 -4.35 4.24 10.34
CA ARG A 38 -3.57 4.62 11.54
C ARG A 38 -2.58 3.53 11.96
N THR A 39 -2.98 2.26 11.86
CA THR A 39 -2.11 1.12 12.20
C THR A 39 -0.96 1.00 11.20
N ALA A 40 -1.20 1.17 9.90
CA ALA A 40 -0.15 1.19 8.89
C ALA A 40 0.84 2.34 9.12
N TYR A 41 0.31 3.55 9.40
CA TYR A 41 1.11 4.72 9.72
C TYR A 41 2.01 4.50 10.94
N ARG A 42 1.46 4.00 12.06
CA ARG A 42 2.23 3.71 13.29
C ARG A 42 3.33 2.69 13.07
N ARG A 43 3.11 1.71 12.19
CA ARG A 43 4.10 0.68 11.84
C ARG A 43 5.11 1.15 10.80
N GLN A 44 4.98 2.39 10.32
CA GLN A 44 5.79 2.94 9.21
C GLN A 44 5.78 2.02 7.98
N LYS A 45 4.69 1.29 7.77
CA LYS A 45 4.54 0.38 6.63
C LYS A 45 3.96 1.13 5.44
N LEU A 46 4.49 0.83 4.27
CA LEU A 46 3.89 1.25 3.01
C LEU A 46 2.66 0.38 2.73
N GLY A 47 1.49 1.03 2.67
CA GLY A 47 0.23 0.37 2.35
C GLY A 47 -0.36 -0.50 3.47
N LEU A 48 -1.49 -1.14 3.14
CA LEU A 48 -2.20 -2.05 4.03
C LEU A 48 -1.73 -3.50 3.84
N GLN A 49 -1.93 -4.33 4.87
CA GLN A 49 -1.64 -5.76 4.81
C GLN A 49 -2.61 -6.48 3.87
N ASP A 50 -2.14 -7.45 3.08
CA ASP A 50 -2.96 -8.15 2.08
C ASP A 50 -4.24 -8.78 2.66
N SER A 51 -4.18 -9.37 3.86
CA SER A 51 -5.37 -9.93 4.53
C SER A 51 -6.39 -8.85 4.88
N VAL A 52 -5.93 -7.68 5.30
CA VAL A 52 -6.79 -6.51 5.56
C VAL A 52 -7.41 -6.02 4.25
N VAL A 53 -6.61 -5.88 3.19
CA VAL A 53 -7.10 -5.42 1.88
C VAL A 53 -8.18 -6.36 1.34
N LYS A 54 -7.97 -7.68 1.40
CA LYS A 54 -8.98 -8.69 0.99
C LYS A 54 -10.31 -8.51 1.71
N ASN A 55 -10.27 -8.29 3.02
CA ASN A 55 -11.48 -8.07 3.81
C ASN A 55 -12.15 -6.72 3.45
N LEU A 56 -11.36 -5.64 3.28
CA LEU A 56 -11.87 -4.33 2.88
C LEU A 56 -12.57 -4.37 1.51
N VAL A 57 -12.02 -5.09 0.53
CA VAL A 57 -12.66 -5.31 -0.78
C VAL A 57 -14.09 -5.86 -0.59
N LEU A 58 -14.28 -6.89 0.24
CA LEU A 58 -15.60 -7.46 0.51
C LEU A 58 -16.54 -6.45 1.18
N PHE A 59 -16.04 -5.71 2.17
CA PHE A 59 -16.83 -4.68 2.85
C PHE A 59 -17.31 -3.59 1.89
N PHE A 60 -16.46 -3.11 0.98
CA PHE A 60 -16.84 -2.06 0.04
C PHE A 60 -17.79 -2.56 -1.04
N GLU A 61 -17.62 -3.79 -1.54
CA GLU A 61 -18.55 -4.37 -2.50
C GLU A 61 -19.96 -4.53 -1.91
N GLU A 62 -20.05 -5.05 -0.69
CA GLU A 62 -21.34 -5.22 -0.01
C GLU A 62 -21.94 -3.87 0.40
N LEU A 63 -21.14 -2.90 0.85
CA LEU A 63 -21.61 -1.56 1.15
C LEU A 63 -22.15 -0.86 -0.11
N ALA A 64 -21.44 -0.96 -1.24
CA ALA A 64 -21.90 -0.41 -2.51
C ALA A 64 -23.21 -1.07 -3.00
N ARG A 65 -23.45 -2.34 -2.64
CA ARG A 65 -24.69 -3.07 -2.95
C ARG A 65 -25.87 -2.62 -2.07
N ILE A 66 -25.64 -2.41 -0.78
CA ILE A 66 -26.67 -2.00 0.19
C ILE A 66 -27.02 -0.50 0.06
N ARG A 67 -26.29 0.22 -0.82
CA ARG A 67 -26.34 1.67 -1.05
C ARG A 67 -25.67 2.41 0.12
N GLY A 68 -24.66 3.21 -0.21
CA GLY A 68 -23.85 3.95 0.78
C GLY A 68 -24.67 4.96 1.59
N SER A 69 -24.06 5.51 2.63
CA SER A 69 -24.72 6.49 3.50
C SER A 69 -24.87 7.85 2.81
N GLU A 70 -26.11 8.35 2.73
CA GLU A 70 -26.43 9.73 2.31
C GLU A 70 -26.18 10.76 3.44
N ASN A 71 -25.73 10.33 4.63
CA ASN A 71 -25.39 11.21 5.74
C ASN A 71 -24.17 12.10 5.41
N PRO A 72 -24.30 13.44 5.43
CA PRO A 72 -23.21 14.38 5.13
C PRO A 72 -21.98 14.21 6.03
N GLN A 73 -22.15 13.88 7.31
CA GLN A 73 -21.02 13.65 8.22
C GLN A 73 -20.19 12.42 7.80
N MET A 74 -20.86 11.38 7.30
CA MET A 74 -20.17 10.19 6.80
C MET A 74 -19.44 10.48 5.49
N GLN A 75 -19.98 11.36 4.65
CA GLN A 75 -19.32 11.80 3.42
C GLN A 75 -18.05 12.58 3.69
N LEU A 76 -18.09 13.56 4.60
CA LEU A 76 -16.90 14.33 5.00
C LEU A 76 -15.79 13.43 5.56
N LYS A 77 -16.16 12.46 6.42
CA LYS A 77 -15.19 11.48 6.95
C LYS A 77 -14.64 10.58 5.84
N ALA A 78 -15.47 10.18 4.88
CA ALA A 78 -15.03 9.37 3.76
C ALA A 78 -14.04 10.13 2.85
N GLU A 79 -14.30 11.41 2.57
CA GLU A 79 -13.40 12.30 1.83
C GLU A 79 -12.04 12.47 2.52
N GLU A 80 -12.04 12.68 3.84
CA GLU A 80 -10.81 12.79 4.63
C GLU A 80 -9.98 11.51 4.54
N LEU A 81 -10.59 10.36 4.81
CA LEU A 81 -9.91 9.06 4.75
C LEU A 81 -9.44 8.73 3.34
N ALA A 82 -10.23 9.07 2.32
CA ALA A 82 -9.84 8.88 0.93
C ALA A 82 -8.60 9.70 0.58
N SER A 83 -8.53 10.95 1.04
CA SER A 83 -7.39 11.84 0.80
C SER A 83 -6.11 11.29 1.43
N ILE A 84 -6.19 10.84 2.69
CA ILE A 84 -5.07 10.20 3.39
C ILE A 84 -4.64 8.92 2.66
N TRP A 85 -5.59 8.08 2.24
CA TRP A 85 -5.28 6.82 1.60
C TRP A 85 -4.66 7.01 0.21
N LYS A 86 -5.13 8.00 -0.55
CA LYS A 86 -4.63 8.37 -1.87
C LYS A 86 -3.12 8.66 -1.85
N GLU A 87 -2.64 9.36 -0.82
CA GLU A 87 -1.22 9.66 -0.63
C GLU A 87 -0.38 8.39 -0.37
N ASN A 88 -0.96 7.38 0.28
CA ASN A 88 -0.27 6.14 0.62
C ASN A 88 -0.13 5.18 -0.58
N ILE A 89 -1.11 5.13 -1.49
CA ILE A 89 -1.13 4.14 -2.57
C ILE A 89 -0.25 4.51 -3.78
N THR A 90 0.26 5.74 -3.90
CA THR A 90 1.08 6.20 -5.05
C THR A 90 0.46 5.87 -6.41
N ILE A 91 -0.53 6.66 -6.84
CA ILE A 91 -1.40 6.41 -8.02
C ILE A 91 -0.67 5.95 -9.30
N GLU A 92 0.45 6.59 -9.63
CA GLU A 92 1.19 6.31 -10.88
C GLU A 92 1.83 4.91 -10.89
N ALA A 93 2.23 4.43 -9.72
CA ALA A 93 2.89 3.15 -9.54
C ALA A 93 2.47 2.53 -8.20
N PRO A 94 1.22 2.03 -8.09
CA PRO A 94 0.75 1.44 -6.86
C PRO A 94 1.59 0.23 -6.49
N SER A 95 2.05 0.19 -5.24
CA SER A 95 2.84 -0.93 -4.70
C SER A 95 2.03 -2.21 -4.53
N SER A 96 0.70 -2.11 -4.56
CA SER A 96 -0.25 -3.22 -4.53
C SER A 96 -1.45 -2.90 -5.41
N SER A 97 -1.64 -3.66 -6.48
CA SER A 97 -2.85 -3.56 -7.32
C SER A 97 -4.11 -3.95 -6.56
N HIS A 98 -3.99 -4.81 -5.55
CA HIS A 98 -5.09 -5.20 -4.67
C HIS A 98 -5.53 -4.04 -3.77
N GLU A 99 -4.57 -3.27 -3.24
CA GLU A 99 -4.87 -2.07 -2.46
C GLU A 99 -5.46 -0.96 -3.33
N ALA A 100 -4.95 -0.77 -4.55
CA ALA A 100 -5.55 0.13 -5.53
C ALA A 100 -7.00 -0.26 -5.85
N LEU A 101 -7.31 -1.56 -5.93
CA LEU A 101 -8.68 -2.07 -6.10
C LEU A 101 -9.55 -1.70 -4.89
N ALA A 102 -9.07 -1.96 -3.68
CA ALA A 102 -9.80 -1.62 -2.46
C ALA A 102 -10.10 -0.11 -2.39
N PHE A 103 -9.12 0.73 -2.73
CA PHE A 103 -9.31 2.17 -2.79
C PHE A 103 -10.37 2.59 -3.84
N LEU A 104 -10.32 2.05 -5.05
CA LEU A 104 -11.34 2.36 -6.07
C LEU A 104 -12.75 1.90 -5.66
N LEU A 105 -12.86 0.75 -5.01
CA LEU A 105 -14.13 0.26 -4.47
C LEU A 105 -14.64 1.15 -3.32
N PHE A 106 -13.74 1.69 -2.49
CA PHE A 106 -14.08 2.68 -1.48
C PHE A 106 -14.65 3.96 -2.12
N ILE A 107 -13.95 4.53 -3.11
CA ILE A 107 -14.43 5.69 -3.88
C ILE A 107 -15.83 5.42 -4.47
N MET A 108 -16.04 4.24 -5.05
CA MET A 108 -17.33 3.84 -5.60
C MET A 108 -18.41 3.68 -4.52
N ALA A 109 -18.10 3.06 -3.38
CA ALA A 109 -19.05 2.79 -2.31
C ALA A 109 -19.56 4.06 -1.62
N PHE A 110 -18.72 5.09 -1.53
CA PHE A 110 -19.08 6.38 -0.93
C PHE A 110 -19.46 7.45 -1.96
N GLY A 111 -19.27 7.20 -3.26
CA GLY A 111 -19.63 8.13 -4.33
C GLY A 111 -18.64 9.29 -4.52
N LEU A 112 -17.37 9.10 -4.17
CA LEU A 112 -16.33 10.14 -4.10
C LEU A 112 -15.60 10.37 -5.43
N LYS A 113 -16.31 10.25 -6.56
CA LYS A 113 -15.68 10.25 -7.90
C LYS A 113 -14.88 11.53 -8.18
N SER A 114 -15.27 12.67 -7.61
CA SER A 114 -14.60 13.97 -7.78
C SER A 114 -13.23 14.06 -7.10
N LEU A 115 -12.89 13.15 -6.18
CA LEU A 115 -11.62 13.17 -5.45
C LEU A 115 -10.41 12.73 -6.29
N ILE A 116 -10.68 11.95 -7.33
CA ILE A 116 -9.68 11.50 -8.29
C ILE A 116 -9.98 12.13 -9.65
N ASN A 117 -8.99 12.82 -10.22
CA ASN A 117 -9.15 13.41 -11.54
C ASN A 117 -9.20 12.32 -12.63
N GLU A 118 -9.52 12.69 -13.86
CA GLU A 118 -9.67 11.72 -14.95
C GLU A 118 -8.38 10.91 -15.24
N GLU A 119 -7.22 11.56 -15.16
CA GLU A 119 -5.91 10.93 -15.38
C GLU A 119 -5.60 9.92 -14.27
N GLU A 120 -5.72 10.33 -13.00
CA GLU A 120 -5.57 9.48 -11.83
C GLU A 120 -6.52 8.27 -11.85
N THR A 121 -7.77 8.52 -12.23
CA THR A 121 -8.79 7.48 -12.37
C THR A 121 -8.36 6.46 -13.41
N ALA A 122 -7.90 6.91 -14.57
CA ALA A 122 -7.51 6.03 -15.64
C ALA A 122 -6.25 5.22 -15.30
N LEU A 123 -5.30 5.82 -14.56
CA LEU A 123 -4.13 5.14 -13.98
C LEU A 123 -4.53 4.00 -13.01
N LEU A 124 -5.35 4.33 -12.02
CA LEU A 124 -5.80 3.36 -11.01
C LEU A 124 -6.65 2.26 -11.63
N VAL A 125 -7.64 2.59 -12.47
CA VAL A 125 -8.53 1.61 -13.10
C VAL A 125 -7.72 0.65 -13.99
N SER A 126 -6.74 1.17 -14.72
CA SER A 126 -5.85 0.33 -15.54
C SER A 126 -5.02 -0.64 -14.69
N SER A 127 -4.62 -0.22 -13.48
CA SER A 127 -3.90 -1.10 -12.55
C SER A 127 -4.72 -2.27 -12.04
N VAL A 128 -6.06 -2.16 -12.04
CA VAL A 128 -6.98 -3.15 -11.46
C VAL A 128 -7.84 -3.86 -12.50
N PHE A 129 -7.66 -3.55 -13.79
CA PHE A 129 -8.57 -4.02 -14.84
C PHE A 129 -8.54 -5.55 -15.03
N HIS A 130 -7.47 -6.22 -14.60
CA HIS A 130 -7.37 -7.68 -14.59
C HIS A 130 -8.23 -8.37 -13.49
N TYR A 131 -8.67 -7.63 -12.48
CA TYR A 131 -9.60 -8.15 -11.48
C TYR A 131 -11.01 -8.26 -12.03
N THR A 132 -11.82 -9.15 -11.43
CA THR A 132 -13.24 -9.34 -11.80
C THR A 132 -14.07 -8.05 -11.72
N GLN A 133 -13.67 -7.11 -10.86
CA GLN A 133 -14.30 -5.80 -10.64
C GLN A 133 -13.88 -4.76 -11.69
N GLY A 134 -12.76 -4.99 -12.38
CA GLY A 134 -12.12 -4.05 -13.31
C GLY A 134 -13.08 -3.47 -14.35
N PRO A 135 -13.81 -4.29 -15.12
CA PRO A 135 -14.76 -3.80 -16.13
C PRO A 135 -15.87 -2.92 -15.55
N LYS A 136 -16.39 -3.26 -14.37
CA LYS A 136 -17.43 -2.48 -13.68
C LYS A 136 -16.88 -1.12 -13.23
N LEU A 137 -15.67 -1.09 -12.68
CA LEU A 137 -15.00 0.14 -12.27
C LEU A 137 -14.72 1.02 -13.49
N PHE A 138 -14.23 0.46 -14.59
CA PHE A 138 -14.00 1.19 -15.84
C PHE A 138 -15.27 1.91 -16.33
N HIS A 139 -16.41 1.20 -16.30
CA HIS A 139 -17.70 1.78 -16.65
C HIS A 139 -18.17 2.85 -15.66
N PHE A 140 -18.12 2.57 -14.35
CA PHE A 140 -18.52 3.50 -13.28
C PHE A 140 -17.76 4.84 -13.36
N PHE A 141 -16.46 4.75 -13.61
CA PHE A 141 -15.62 5.93 -13.76
C PHE A 141 -15.81 6.67 -15.09
N GLY A 142 -16.55 6.09 -16.04
CA GLY A 142 -16.98 6.78 -17.26
C GLY A 142 -15.78 7.26 -18.06
N LEU A 143 -14.72 6.45 -18.14
CA LEU A 143 -13.53 6.75 -18.92
C LEU A 143 -13.93 6.79 -20.40
N LYS A 144 -14.06 8.01 -20.94
CA LYS A 144 -14.55 8.29 -22.31
C LYS A 144 -13.44 8.32 -23.36
N ARG A 145 -12.18 8.47 -22.95
CA ARG A 145 -11.04 8.54 -23.86
C ARG A 145 -10.86 7.21 -24.60
N LYS A 146 -10.50 7.28 -25.88
CA LYS A 146 -10.06 6.09 -26.59
C LYS A 146 -8.77 5.61 -25.95
N ILE A 147 -8.72 4.34 -25.59
CA ILE A 147 -7.55 3.69 -24.96
C ILE A 147 -6.21 4.07 -25.63
N PRO A 148 -6.07 4.06 -26.97
CA PRO A 148 -4.81 4.43 -27.61
C PRO A 148 -4.40 5.90 -27.41
N GLU A 149 -5.36 6.83 -27.33
CA GLU A 149 -5.08 8.24 -27.05
C GLU A 149 -4.57 8.41 -25.62
N PHE A 150 -5.23 7.75 -24.67
CA PHE A 150 -4.81 7.76 -23.28
C PHE A 150 -3.39 7.18 -23.09
N VAL A 151 -3.08 6.07 -23.77
CA VAL A 151 -1.71 5.50 -23.73
C VAL A 151 -0.67 6.48 -24.29
N ARG A 152 -0.99 7.24 -25.35
CA ARG A 152 -0.08 8.28 -25.86
C ARG A 152 0.15 9.40 -24.85
N ASP A 153 -0.88 9.84 -24.16
CA ASP A 153 -0.77 10.87 -23.11
C ASP A 153 0.15 10.40 -21.97
N LEU A 154 -0.03 9.16 -21.50
CA LEU A 154 0.84 8.57 -20.47
C LEU A 154 2.30 8.53 -20.91
N ILE A 155 2.58 8.12 -22.14
CA ILE A 155 3.94 8.07 -22.69
C ILE A 155 4.55 9.48 -22.76
N LYS A 156 3.77 10.47 -23.18
CA LYS A 156 4.19 11.88 -23.25
C LYS A 156 4.50 12.44 -21.86
N ASN A 157 3.74 12.04 -20.86
CA ASN A 157 3.94 12.41 -19.45
C ASN A 157 4.99 11.56 -18.72
N HIS A 158 5.72 10.69 -19.44
CA HIS A 158 6.72 9.76 -18.87
C HIS A 158 6.16 8.77 -17.84
N GLN A 159 4.85 8.53 -17.84
CA GLN A 159 4.17 7.54 -17.00
C GLN A 159 4.21 6.16 -17.69
N TYR A 160 5.40 5.56 -17.73
CA TYR A 160 5.64 4.34 -18.52
C TYR A 160 5.00 3.08 -17.91
N ILE A 161 5.05 2.89 -16.58
CA ILE A 161 4.44 1.73 -15.89
C ILE A 161 2.95 1.56 -16.26
N PRO A 162 2.08 2.58 -16.07
CA PRO A 162 0.67 2.45 -16.40
C PRO A 162 0.43 2.30 -17.91
N ALA A 163 1.23 2.96 -18.75
CA ALA A 163 1.13 2.79 -20.21
C ALA A 163 1.41 1.33 -20.62
N VAL A 164 2.53 0.76 -20.14
CA VAL A 164 2.92 -0.64 -20.40
C VAL A 164 1.83 -1.59 -19.93
N ARG A 165 1.27 -1.37 -18.73
CA ARG A 165 0.20 -2.20 -18.19
C ARG A 165 -1.01 -2.25 -19.12
N ILE A 166 -1.48 -1.10 -19.61
CA ILE A 166 -2.63 -1.02 -20.54
C ILE A 166 -2.30 -1.71 -21.88
N ILE A 167 -1.10 -1.45 -22.42
CA ILE A 167 -0.64 -2.03 -23.68
C ILE A 167 -0.66 -3.57 -23.59
N CYS A 168 -0.09 -4.14 -22.54
CA CYS A 168 -0.03 -5.58 -22.36
C CYS A 168 -1.42 -6.19 -22.12
N LEU A 169 -2.22 -5.58 -21.24
CA LEU A 169 -3.54 -6.07 -20.86
C LEU A 169 -4.51 -6.11 -22.04
N LEU A 170 -4.50 -5.05 -22.86
CA LEU A 170 -5.41 -4.89 -24.00
C LEU A 170 -4.76 -5.32 -25.33
N LYS A 171 -3.51 -5.81 -25.28
CA LYS A 171 -2.74 -6.30 -26.44
C LYS A 171 -2.69 -5.27 -27.58
N LEU A 172 -2.42 -4.01 -27.24
CA LEU A 172 -2.37 -2.92 -28.21
C LEU A 172 -1.11 -3.07 -29.09
N LYS A 173 -1.30 -3.18 -30.41
CA LYS A 173 -0.21 -3.46 -31.36
C LYS A 173 0.62 -2.23 -31.74
N ASP A 174 0.05 -1.04 -31.59
CA ASP A 174 0.68 0.22 -32.02
C ASP A 174 1.79 0.71 -31.07
N PHE A 175 2.02 0.00 -29.96
CA PHE A 175 2.95 0.40 -28.90
C PHE A 175 3.87 -0.75 -28.51
N SER A 176 5.13 -0.44 -28.22
CA SER A 176 6.10 -1.41 -27.71
C SER A 176 6.18 -1.35 -26.18
N ALA A 177 5.54 -2.31 -25.51
CA ALA A 177 5.61 -2.47 -24.04
C ALA A 177 7.06 -2.59 -23.56
N THR A 178 7.87 -3.44 -24.21
CA THR A 178 9.28 -3.65 -23.88
C THR A 178 10.09 -2.36 -23.97
N THR A 179 9.92 -1.58 -25.05
CA THR A 179 10.66 -0.32 -25.22
C THR A 179 10.30 0.70 -24.14
N LEU A 180 9.02 0.80 -23.77
CA LEU A 180 8.58 1.74 -22.74
C LEU A 180 9.04 1.31 -21.34
N LEU A 181 8.99 0.01 -21.03
CA LEU A 181 9.46 -0.50 -19.74
C LEU A 181 10.99 -0.37 -19.59
N MET A 182 11.75 -0.51 -20.69
CA MET A 182 13.19 -0.20 -20.69
C MET A 182 13.48 1.28 -20.39
N LYS A 183 12.68 2.21 -20.93
CA LYS A 183 12.80 3.64 -20.58
C LYS A 183 12.57 3.87 -19.09
N GLU A 184 11.56 3.20 -18.52
CA GLU A 184 11.28 3.27 -17.08
C GLU A 184 12.45 2.78 -16.23
N ILE A 185 13.06 1.65 -16.60
CA ILE A 185 14.24 1.10 -15.93
C ILE A 185 15.40 2.10 -15.97
N THR A 186 15.65 2.76 -17.11
CA THR A 186 16.69 3.79 -17.21
C THR A 186 16.42 4.97 -16.27
N VAL A 187 15.18 5.46 -16.20
CA VAL A 187 14.79 6.55 -15.28
C VAL A 187 14.97 6.11 -13.83
N LEU A 188 14.56 4.88 -13.48
CA LEU A 188 14.71 4.34 -12.14
C LEU A 188 16.19 4.19 -11.75
N ARG A 189 17.05 3.71 -12.65
CA ARG A 189 18.51 3.62 -12.42
C ARG A 189 19.10 4.97 -12.08
N HIS A 190 18.76 6.02 -12.83
CA HIS A 190 19.23 7.37 -12.54
C HIS A 190 18.72 7.87 -11.18
N SER A 191 17.44 7.64 -10.84
CA SER A 191 16.87 8.02 -9.53
C SER A 191 17.62 7.34 -8.38
N ALA A 192 17.95 6.06 -8.54
CA ALA A 192 18.62 5.25 -7.54
C ALA A 192 20.13 5.54 -7.38
N MET A 193 20.74 6.38 -8.24
CA MET A 193 22.12 6.83 -8.05
C MET A 193 22.27 7.83 -6.89
N GLY A 194 21.17 8.49 -6.48
CA GLY A 194 21.12 9.33 -5.29
C GLY A 194 20.60 8.59 -4.05
N LYS A 195 19.96 9.32 -3.11
CA LYS A 195 19.24 8.72 -1.99
C LYS A 195 17.96 8.04 -2.51
N VAL A 196 17.94 6.72 -2.45
CA VAL A 196 16.77 5.89 -2.84
C VAL A 196 15.54 6.32 -2.05
N LYS A 197 14.42 6.54 -2.76
CA LYS A 197 13.14 6.95 -2.18
C LYS A 197 12.17 5.76 -2.14
N ASN A 198 11.18 5.80 -1.23
CA ASN A 198 10.14 4.76 -1.15
C ASN A 198 9.40 4.54 -2.48
N LYS A 199 9.21 5.62 -3.26
CA LYS A 199 8.63 5.54 -4.61
C LYS A 199 9.45 4.70 -5.59
N ASP A 200 10.78 4.66 -5.44
CA ASP A 200 11.66 3.88 -6.32
C ASP A 200 11.47 2.37 -6.06
N VAL A 201 11.24 1.99 -4.81
CA VAL A 201 10.90 0.60 -4.43
C VAL A 201 9.55 0.17 -5.02
N GLY A 202 8.55 1.05 -4.98
CA GLY A 202 7.23 0.81 -5.60
C GLY A 202 7.34 0.62 -7.12
N ARG A 203 8.11 1.48 -7.79
CA ARG A 203 8.38 1.37 -9.23
C ARG A 203 9.09 0.07 -9.60
N LEU A 204 10.14 -0.33 -8.87
CA LEU A 204 10.83 -1.60 -9.14
C LEU A 204 9.87 -2.78 -9.02
N ARG A 205 9.07 -2.82 -7.95
CA ARG A 205 8.08 -3.89 -7.75
C ARG A 205 7.12 -3.98 -8.93
N ALA A 206 6.56 -2.85 -9.36
CA ALA A 206 5.65 -2.82 -10.49
C ALA A 206 6.32 -3.28 -11.80
N ILE A 207 7.60 -2.95 -12.02
CA ILE A 207 8.36 -3.45 -13.19
C ILE A 207 8.51 -4.97 -13.12
N VAL A 208 8.91 -5.53 -11.98
CA VAL A 208 9.06 -6.98 -11.78
C VAL A 208 7.74 -7.71 -12.02
N GLU A 209 6.63 -7.18 -11.48
CA GLU A 209 5.29 -7.70 -11.72
C GLU A 209 4.92 -7.69 -13.21
N LEU A 210 5.13 -6.57 -13.91
CA LEU A 210 4.82 -6.47 -15.34
C LEU A 210 5.64 -7.45 -16.20
N VAL A 211 6.92 -7.64 -15.88
CA VAL A 211 7.79 -8.62 -16.57
C VAL A 211 7.26 -10.04 -16.36
N ALA A 212 6.91 -10.40 -15.12
CA ALA A 212 6.41 -11.72 -14.78
C ALA A 212 5.03 -12.01 -15.38
N ASP A 213 4.06 -11.10 -15.18
CA ASP A 213 2.66 -11.29 -15.56
C ASP A 213 2.47 -11.40 -17.08
N TYR A 214 3.24 -10.62 -17.84
CA TYR A 214 3.11 -10.53 -19.29
C TYR A 214 4.24 -11.21 -20.05
N LYS A 215 5.17 -11.87 -19.35
CA LYS A 215 6.34 -12.57 -19.91
C LYS A 215 7.13 -11.68 -20.86
N LEU A 216 7.40 -10.44 -20.42
CA LEU A 216 8.14 -9.48 -21.22
C LEU A 216 9.62 -9.88 -21.24
N ASP A 217 10.21 -9.92 -22.44
CA ASP A 217 11.63 -10.22 -22.64
C ASP A 217 12.49 -9.01 -22.25
N ILE A 218 12.83 -8.92 -20.96
CA ILE A 218 13.61 -7.83 -20.36
C ILE A 218 14.55 -8.40 -19.32
N ASP A 219 15.84 -8.13 -19.50
CA ASP A 219 16.87 -8.39 -18.50
C ASP A 219 16.92 -7.26 -17.46
N LEU A 220 16.44 -7.55 -16.25
CA LEU A 220 16.53 -6.64 -15.12
C LEU A 220 17.95 -6.65 -14.52
N PRO A 221 18.61 -5.50 -14.37
CA PRO A 221 19.95 -5.45 -13.78
C PRO A 221 19.95 -5.91 -12.33
N GLY A 222 20.66 -6.99 -12.01
CA GLY A 222 20.72 -7.57 -10.66
C GLY A 222 21.19 -6.58 -9.58
N GLU A 223 22.10 -5.67 -9.92
CA GLU A 223 22.56 -4.59 -9.04
C GLU A 223 21.41 -3.63 -8.64
N LEU A 224 20.50 -3.32 -9.57
CA LEU A 224 19.34 -2.46 -9.30
C LEU A 224 18.36 -3.13 -8.34
N ILE A 225 18.14 -4.44 -8.53
CA ILE A 225 17.31 -5.26 -7.65
C ILE A 225 17.91 -5.28 -6.25
N ALA A 226 19.19 -5.64 -6.13
CA ALA A 226 19.89 -5.73 -4.85
C ALA A 226 19.82 -4.40 -4.09
N LYS A 227 20.19 -3.29 -4.75
CA LYS A 227 20.22 -1.95 -4.13
C LYS A 227 18.87 -1.51 -3.56
N LEU A 228 17.77 -1.86 -4.22
CA LEU A 228 16.42 -1.49 -3.79
C LEU A 228 15.81 -2.50 -2.79
N MET A 229 16.27 -3.76 -2.78
CA MET A 229 15.87 -4.76 -1.78
C MET A 229 16.49 -4.48 -0.40
N PHE A 230 17.77 -4.15 -0.32
CA PHE A 230 18.47 -3.91 0.97
C PHE A 230 17.99 -2.67 1.74
N LEU A 231 17.29 -1.72 1.09
CA LEU A 231 16.71 -0.57 1.78
C LEU A 231 15.60 -0.97 2.78
N ARG A 232 14.91 -2.09 2.53
CA ARG A 232 13.88 -2.63 3.42
C ARG A 232 14.46 -3.06 4.77
N GLU A 233 15.72 -3.50 4.81
CA GLU A 233 16.40 -4.00 6.01
C GLU A 233 17.10 -2.88 6.80
N ASN A 234 17.52 -1.80 6.13
CA ASN A 234 18.28 -0.69 6.74
C ASN A 234 17.40 0.48 7.24
N SER A 235 16.08 0.33 7.27
CA SER A 235 15.21 1.24 8.03
C SER A 235 15.43 0.94 9.50
N THR A 236 15.97 1.92 10.24
CA THR A 236 16.45 1.85 11.62
C THR A 236 15.66 0.88 12.52
N PRO A 237 16.31 -0.03 13.28
CA PRO A 237 15.60 -0.83 14.27
C PRO A 237 14.95 0.09 15.31
N PRO A 238 13.79 -0.28 15.87
CA PRO A 238 13.11 0.55 16.87
C PRO A 238 14.03 0.76 18.07
N GLU A 239 14.30 2.02 18.42
CA GLU A 239 14.82 2.37 19.74
C GLU A 239 13.78 1.93 20.77
N LEU A 240 14.06 0.81 21.42
CA LEU A 240 13.35 0.33 22.60
C LEU A 240 13.60 1.32 23.74
N HIS A 241 12.81 2.38 23.80
CA HIS A 241 12.63 3.11 25.06
C HIS A 241 11.76 2.26 25.97
N CYS A 242 12.39 1.36 26.73
CA CYS A 242 11.78 0.81 27.93
C CYS A 242 11.65 1.95 28.95
N SER A 243 10.46 2.55 29.01
CA SER A 243 10.04 3.30 30.19
C SER A 243 9.95 2.30 31.34
N VAL A 244 10.92 2.32 32.25
CA VAL A 244 10.80 1.65 33.54
C VAL A 244 9.77 2.44 34.34
N GLU A 245 8.56 1.92 34.44
CA GLU A 245 7.62 2.33 35.48
C GLU A 245 8.23 1.94 36.83
N VAL A 246 8.72 2.94 37.56
CA VAL A 246 9.11 2.77 38.96
C VAL A 246 7.81 2.60 39.74
N ALA A 247 7.51 1.36 40.14
CA ALA A 247 6.50 1.10 41.14
C ALA A 247 6.98 1.68 42.48
N GLU A 248 6.30 2.71 42.97
CA GLU A 248 6.38 3.14 44.36
C GLU A 248 5.83 2.02 45.24
N ALA A 249 6.69 1.45 46.09
CA ALA A 249 6.29 0.62 47.21
C ALA A 249 6.85 1.22 48.51
N THR A 250 5.93 1.61 49.37
CA THR A 250 6.12 2.22 50.69
C THR A 250 6.75 1.28 51.71
N SER A 251 7.76 1.81 52.41
CA SER A 251 8.32 1.48 53.73
C SER A 251 8.09 0.10 54.37
N SER A 252 9.19 -0.60 54.69
CA SER A 252 9.61 -0.85 56.09
C SER A 252 10.98 -1.55 56.11
N GLY A 253 11.84 -1.14 57.06
CA GLY A 253 13.28 -1.42 57.06
C GLY A 253 13.69 -2.87 57.26
N VAL A 254 14.95 -3.17 56.91
CA VAL A 254 16.03 -3.55 57.84
C VAL A 254 17.35 -3.63 57.05
N ASP A 255 18.42 -3.27 57.76
CA ASP A 255 19.82 -3.02 57.44
C ASP A 255 20.65 -3.97 56.54
N LEU A 256 21.52 -3.32 55.76
CA LEU A 256 22.97 -3.57 55.54
C LEU A 256 23.47 -4.97 55.10
N LEU A 257 24.07 -5.05 53.89
CA LEU A 257 25.54 -4.94 53.68
C LEU A 257 25.86 -5.05 52.17
N VAL A 258 26.58 -4.07 51.62
CA VAL A 258 27.13 -4.08 50.25
C VAL A 258 28.54 -4.67 50.26
N PRO A 259 28.86 -5.73 49.50
CA PRO A 259 30.24 -6.14 49.27
C PRO A 259 30.87 -5.34 48.12
N LYS A 260 32.06 -4.80 48.39
CA LYS A 260 32.89 -3.99 47.49
C LYS A 260 33.27 -4.73 46.20
N ARG A 261 33.22 -4.01 45.08
CA ARG A 261 33.81 -4.40 43.79
C ARG A 261 35.34 -4.30 43.88
N GLU A 262 36.04 -5.38 43.57
CA GLU A 262 37.45 -5.34 43.17
C GLU A 262 37.54 -5.53 41.64
N THR A 263 37.95 -4.47 40.94
CA THR A 263 38.35 -4.50 39.54
C THR A 263 39.81 -4.95 39.45
N LYS A 264 40.08 -6.08 38.78
CA LYS A 264 41.43 -6.43 38.30
C LYS A 264 41.52 -6.23 36.79
N PRO A 265 42.58 -5.57 36.28
CA PRO A 265 42.77 -5.30 34.87
C PRO A 265 43.15 -6.57 34.08
N PHE A 266 42.53 -6.76 32.92
CA PHE A 266 42.87 -7.81 31.97
C PHE A 266 44.14 -7.41 31.20
N VAL A 267 45.20 -8.22 31.33
CA VAL A 267 46.44 -8.11 30.57
C VAL A 267 46.32 -8.96 29.30
N ASN A 268 46.64 -8.36 28.17
CA ASN A 268 46.56 -8.94 26.83
C ASN A 268 47.86 -9.73 26.51
N PRO A 269 47.84 -11.02 26.15
CA PRO A 269 49.04 -11.71 25.69
C PRO A 269 49.27 -11.47 24.19
N ILE A 270 50.49 -11.00 23.91
CA ILE A 270 51.04 -10.68 22.60
C ILE A 270 51.39 -11.95 21.81
N LYS A 271 51.33 -11.83 20.48
CA LYS A 271 51.89 -12.67 19.42
C LYS A 271 53.28 -13.27 19.70
N GLN A 272 53.51 -14.49 19.20
CA GLN A 272 54.70 -15.00 18.48
C GLN A 272 54.49 -16.53 18.32
N PHE A 273 54.71 -17.19 17.18
CA PHE A 273 55.74 -17.03 16.14
C PHE A 273 55.16 -16.98 14.73
#